data_AF-A0A8I1KG76-F1
#
_entry.id   AF-A0A8I1KG76-F1
#
_cell.length_a   1.000
_cell.length_b   1.000
_cell.length_c   1.000
_cell.angle_alpha   90.00
_cell.angle_beta   90.00
_cell.angle_gamma   90.00
#
_symmetry.space_group_name_H-M   'P 1'
#
loop_
_entity.id
_entity.type
_entity.pdbx_description
1 polymer ?
#
loop_
_entity_poly.entity_id
_entity_poly.type
_entity_poly.pdbx_seq_one_letter_code
_entity_poly.pdbx_strand_id
1 'polypeptide(L)'
;MLDEDNQIEALQKASEIIADMGEKVGGFLGQKYKDVSKEIAGNIKNFQGKTIRNYNDAMASLNKIISNPGIKINQGDKTAIVNAWKSLNASDMANKLGNLSKAFKTADLVIKVEKIREKSIQGYETGNWGPLMLEVESWVISGIAVGVAMGIFGALASFVATTVGLPITALTIAGIIGISYLASFIDDKIVDKINNEIIRPAH
;
A
#
# COMPACT_ATOMS: atom_id res chain seq x y z
N MET A 1 -10.66 6.37 -19.82
CA MET A 1 -11.34 5.31 -19.04
C MET A 1 -10.88 3.97 -19.61
N LEU A 2 -10.43 3.03 -18.77
CA LEU A 2 -10.09 1.67 -19.24
C LEU A 2 -11.38 0.97 -19.71
N ASP A 3 -11.29 0.18 -20.77
CA ASP A 3 -12.37 -0.76 -21.12
C ASP A 3 -12.54 -1.83 -20.01
N GLU A 4 -13.67 -2.53 -20.03
CA GLU A 4 -14.06 -3.45 -18.96
C GLU A 4 -13.05 -4.60 -18.79
N ASP A 5 -12.53 -5.14 -19.89
CA ASP A 5 -11.52 -6.20 -19.87
C ASP A 5 -10.21 -5.73 -19.21
N ASN A 6 -9.74 -4.53 -19.53
CA ASN A 6 -8.55 -3.94 -18.89
C ASN A 6 -8.80 -3.60 -17.41
N GLN A 7 -10.04 -3.27 -17.01
CA GLN A 7 -10.38 -3.07 -15.59
C GLN A 7 -10.31 -4.39 -14.80
N ILE A 8 -10.88 -5.46 -15.34
CA ILE A 8 -10.80 -6.80 -14.73
C ILE A 8 -9.34 -7.25 -14.63
N GLU A 9 -8.56 -7.07 -15.70
CA GLU A 9 -7.13 -7.37 -15.71
C GLU A 9 -6.39 -6.57 -14.63
N ALA A 10 -6.67 -5.27 -14.50
CA ALA A 10 -6.07 -4.43 -13.46
C ALA A 10 -6.38 -4.93 -12.05
N LEU A 11 -7.63 -5.29 -11.76
CA LEU A 11 -8.05 -5.81 -10.46
C LEU A 11 -7.39 -7.16 -10.16
N GLN A 12 -7.34 -8.06 -11.14
CA GLN A 12 -6.67 -9.34 -10.99
C GLN A 12 -5.17 -9.16 -10.72
N LYS A 13 -4.49 -8.31 -11.48
CA LYS A 13 -3.05 -8.07 -11.30
C LYS A 13 -2.74 -7.36 -9.99
N ALA A 14 -3.59 -6.43 -9.56
CA ALA A 14 -3.47 -5.81 -8.24
C ALA A 14 -3.64 -6.84 -7.12
N SER A 15 -4.62 -7.74 -7.23
CA SER A 15 -4.80 -8.85 -6.30
C SER A 15 -3.55 -9.74 -6.25
N GLU A 16 -2.96 -10.09 -7.39
CA GLU A 16 -1.73 -10.89 -7.46
C GLU A 16 -0.55 -10.17 -6.80
N ILE A 17 -0.37 -8.87 -7.06
CA ILE A 17 0.68 -8.04 -6.45
C ILE A 17 0.54 -7.99 -4.92
N ILE A 18 -0.69 -7.79 -4.42
CA ILE A 18 -0.95 -7.70 -2.98
C ILE A 18 -0.76 -9.06 -2.30
N ALA A 19 -1.16 -10.17 -2.95
CA ALA A 19 -0.91 -11.51 -2.43
C ALA A 19 0.60 -11.82 -2.38
N ASP A 20 1.36 -11.43 -3.40
CA ASP A 20 2.82 -11.58 -3.45
C ASP A 20 3.51 -10.72 -2.36
N MET A 21 3.05 -9.48 -2.15
CA MET A 21 3.47 -8.67 -1.00
C MET A 21 3.23 -9.42 0.32
N GLY A 22 2.05 -10.04 0.45
CA GLY A 22 1.68 -10.88 1.58
C GLY A 22 2.68 -12.00 1.84
N GLU A 23 3.05 -12.75 0.80
CA GLU A 23 4.00 -13.85 0.93
C GLU A 23 5.42 -13.37 1.27
N LYS A 24 5.91 -12.32 0.60
CA LYS A 24 7.25 -11.76 0.83
C LYS A 24 7.41 -11.15 2.21
N VAL A 25 6.53 -10.22 2.58
CA VAL A 25 6.61 -9.52 3.87
C VAL A 25 6.17 -10.44 5.01
N GLY A 26 5.17 -11.30 4.77
CA GLY A 26 4.73 -12.31 5.73
C GLY A 26 5.76 -13.39 6.03
N GLY A 27 6.81 -13.55 5.20
CA GLY A 27 8.00 -14.33 5.55
C GLY A 27 8.70 -13.81 6.82
N PHE A 28 8.56 -12.51 7.11
CA PHE A 28 9.12 -11.86 8.31
C PHE A 28 8.05 -11.62 9.38
N LEU A 29 6.82 -11.24 8.98
CA LEU A 29 5.74 -10.85 9.90
C LEU A 29 4.83 -12.02 10.31
N GLY A 30 4.98 -13.18 9.69
CA GLY A 30 4.26 -14.40 10.02
C GLY A 30 2.90 -14.57 9.34
N GLN A 31 2.22 -15.67 9.69
CA GLN A 31 1.04 -16.16 8.97
C GLN A 31 -0.14 -15.17 8.98
N LYS A 32 -0.39 -14.50 10.10
CA LYS A 32 -1.50 -13.53 10.22
C LYS A 32 -1.39 -12.39 9.20
N TYR A 33 -0.18 -11.92 8.91
CA TYR A 33 0.06 -10.91 7.87
C TYR A 33 -0.26 -11.47 6.47
N LYS A 34 0.13 -12.72 6.20
CA LYS A 34 -0.19 -13.40 4.94
C LYS A 34 -1.70 -13.53 4.74
N ASP A 35 -2.42 -13.92 5.80
CA ASP A 35 -3.86 -14.12 5.76
C ASP A 35 -4.60 -12.80 5.49
N VAL A 36 -4.23 -11.72 6.18
CA VAL A 36 -4.79 -10.38 5.92
C VAL A 36 -4.48 -9.92 4.50
N SER A 37 -3.26 -10.16 4.01
CA SER A 37 -2.88 -9.79 2.64
C SER A 37 -3.69 -10.56 1.60
N LYS A 38 -3.97 -11.85 1.83
CA LYS A 38 -4.87 -12.67 0.99
C LYS A 38 -6.31 -12.18 1.03
N GLU A 39 -6.79 -11.76 2.20
CA GLU A 39 -8.13 -11.17 2.36
C GLU A 39 -8.27 -9.87 1.56
N ILE A 40 -7.28 -8.97 1.65
CA ILE A 40 -7.23 -7.72 0.87
C ILE A 40 -7.16 -8.03 -0.63
N ALA A 41 -6.28 -8.94 -1.04
CA ALA A 41 -6.17 -9.37 -2.44
C ALA A 41 -7.51 -9.92 -2.96
N GLY A 42 -8.17 -10.79 -2.19
CA GLY A 42 -9.48 -11.33 -2.52
C GLY A 42 -10.57 -10.25 -2.65
N ASN A 43 -10.57 -9.25 -1.77
CA ASN A 43 -11.47 -8.10 -1.89
C ASN A 43 -11.19 -7.29 -3.16
N ILE A 44 -9.93 -6.97 -3.46
CA ILE A 44 -9.52 -6.24 -4.67
C ILE A 44 -9.90 -7.00 -5.95
N LYS A 45 -9.75 -8.32 -5.99
CA LYS A 45 -10.19 -9.12 -7.14
C LYS A 45 -11.69 -8.96 -7.43
N ASN A 46 -12.50 -8.73 -6.39
CA ASN A 46 -13.96 -8.61 -6.45
C ASN A 46 -14.45 -7.14 -6.39
N PHE A 47 -13.61 -6.19 -6.81
CA PHE A 47 -13.90 -4.75 -6.76
C PHE A 47 -14.54 -4.20 -8.03
N GLN A 48 -14.87 -5.04 -9.01
CA GLN A 48 -15.54 -4.61 -10.25
C GLN A 48 -16.85 -3.89 -9.93
N GLY A 49 -17.04 -2.71 -10.51
CA GLY A 49 -18.21 -1.85 -10.27
C GLY A 49 -18.26 -1.18 -8.88
N LYS A 50 -17.25 -1.38 -8.03
CA LYS A 50 -17.13 -0.73 -6.71
C LYS A 50 -16.13 0.42 -6.76
N THR A 51 -16.26 1.34 -5.82
CA THR A 51 -15.29 2.41 -5.56
C THR A 51 -14.64 2.22 -4.20
N ILE A 52 -13.47 2.82 -4.02
CA ILE A 52 -12.76 2.82 -2.74
C ILE A 52 -13.51 3.67 -1.72
N ARG A 53 -13.26 3.43 -0.43
CA ARG A 53 -13.76 4.30 0.64
C ARG A 53 -13.21 5.71 0.46
N ASN A 54 -14.00 6.72 0.83
CA ASN A 54 -13.60 8.12 0.72
C ASN A 54 -12.44 8.45 1.67
N TYR A 55 -11.80 9.59 1.43
CA TYR A 55 -10.65 10.06 2.20
C TYR A 55 -10.91 10.10 3.71
N ASN A 56 -12.06 10.61 4.16
CA ASN A 56 -12.35 10.74 5.58
C ASN A 56 -12.43 9.38 6.27
N ASP A 57 -13.16 8.43 5.67
CA ASP A 57 -13.34 7.08 6.19
C ASP A 57 -12.04 6.27 6.17
N ALA A 58 -11.27 6.40 5.09
CA ALA A 58 -10.00 5.73 4.94
C ALA A 58 -8.95 6.32 5.91
N MET A 59 -8.90 7.64 6.06
CA MET A 59 -8.00 8.31 7.02
C MET A 59 -8.36 7.97 8.47
N ALA A 60 -9.65 7.93 8.81
CA ALA A 60 -10.10 7.48 10.13
C ALA A 60 -9.66 6.05 10.44
N SER A 61 -9.68 5.18 9.43
CA SER A 61 -9.20 3.80 9.57
C SER A 61 -7.69 3.76 9.77
N LEU A 62 -6.91 4.44 8.92
CA LEU A 62 -5.46 4.50 9.04
C LEU A 62 -5.01 5.07 10.39
N ASN A 63 -5.75 6.06 10.93
CA ASN A 63 -5.50 6.65 12.24
C ASN A 63 -5.54 5.64 13.39
N LYS A 64 -6.36 4.58 13.30
CA LYS A 64 -6.39 3.50 14.29
C LYS A 64 -5.03 2.80 14.42
N ILE A 65 -4.30 2.71 13.32
CA ILE A 65 -2.99 2.04 13.23
C ILE A 65 -1.87 2.97 13.66
N ILE A 66 -1.77 4.16 13.06
CA ILE A 66 -0.64 5.07 13.32
C ILE A 66 -0.70 5.70 14.73
N SER A 67 -1.88 5.70 15.36
CA SER A 67 -2.04 6.13 16.76
C SER A 67 -1.88 4.98 17.75
N ASN A 68 -1.69 3.74 17.30
CA ASN A 68 -1.51 2.60 18.19
C ASN A 68 -0.14 2.70 18.90
N PRO A 69 -0.08 2.65 20.24
CA PRO A 69 1.18 2.70 20.99
C PRO A 69 2.19 1.58 20.65
N GLY A 70 1.73 0.47 20.06
CA GLY A 70 2.57 -0.61 19.53
C GLY A 70 3.29 -0.24 18.23
N ILE A 71 2.88 0.82 17.53
CA ILE A 71 3.53 1.36 16.34
C ILE A 71 4.35 2.60 16.72
N LYS A 72 5.52 2.35 17.33
CA LYS A 72 6.50 3.39 17.61
C LYS A 72 7.59 3.40 16.54
N ILE A 73 7.64 4.48 15.77
CA ILE A 73 8.68 4.70 14.77
C ILE A 73 9.78 5.54 15.41
N ASN A 74 10.88 4.89 15.80
CA ASN A 74 12.06 5.61 16.27
C ASN A 74 12.78 6.29 15.10
N GLN A 75 13.73 7.19 15.40
CA GLN A 75 14.43 7.96 14.38
C GLN A 75 15.29 7.10 13.44
N GLY A 76 15.86 5.99 13.93
CA GLY A 76 16.63 5.05 13.12
C GLY A 76 15.76 4.34 12.09
N ASP A 77 14.64 3.76 12.53
CA ASP A 77 13.68 3.09 11.65
C ASP A 77 13.10 4.08 10.63
N LYS A 78 12.71 5.28 11.07
CA LYS A 78 12.25 6.35 10.18
C LYS A 78 13.26 6.65 9.08
N THR A 79 14.52 6.85 9.45
CA THR A 79 15.60 7.17 8.50
C THR A 79 15.81 6.03 7.51
N ALA A 80 15.79 4.78 7.98
CA ALA A 80 15.95 3.62 7.12
C ALA A 80 14.80 3.48 6.11
N ILE A 81 13.54 3.67 6.55
CA ILE A 81 12.37 3.60 5.66
C ILE A 81 12.37 4.76 4.65
N VAL A 82 12.68 5.98 5.09
CA VAL A 82 12.79 7.14 4.19
C VAL A 82 13.89 6.92 3.15
N ASN A 83 15.03 6.34 3.53
CA ASN A 83 16.10 6.02 2.58
C ASN A 83 15.70 4.92 1.60
N ALA A 84 14.91 3.93 2.04
CA ALA A 84 14.32 2.92 1.15
C ALA A 84 13.37 3.55 0.12
N TRP A 85 12.54 4.52 0.51
CA TRP A 85 11.76 5.30 -0.46
C TRP A 85 12.63 6.14 -1.38
N LYS A 86 13.69 6.77 -0.86
CA LYS A 86 14.60 7.61 -1.66
C LYS A 86 15.37 6.79 -2.70
N SER A 87 15.65 5.52 -2.45
CA SER A 87 16.33 4.61 -3.40
C SER A 87 15.43 4.10 -4.52
N LEU A 88 14.11 4.27 -4.42
CA LEU A 88 13.18 3.93 -5.49
C LEU A 88 13.47 4.76 -6.74
N ASN A 89 13.69 4.09 -7.87
CA ASN A 89 13.65 4.69 -9.20
C ASN A 89 12.23 4.55 -9.77
N ALA A 90 11.54 5.67 -9.96
CA ALA A 90 10.15 5.67 -10.42
C ALA A 90 9.99 5.15 -11.87
N SER A 91 10.94 5.46 -12.75
CA SER A 91 10.94 4.98 -14.13
C SER A 91 11.07 3.45 -14.19
N ASP A 92 11.99 2.88 -13.41
CA ASP A 92 12.18 1.43 -13.34
C ASP A 92 10.95 0.73 -12.77
N MET A 93 10.34 1.30 -11.73
CA MET A 93 9.10 0.77 -11.17
C MET A 93 7.94 0.85 -12.15
N ALA A 94 7.78 1.98 -12.85
CA ALA A 94 6.76 2.14 -13.87
C ALA A 94 6.93 1.14 -15.02
N ASN A 95 8.17 0.93 -15.47
CA ASN A 95 8.50 -0.06 -16.49
C ASN A 95 8.18 -1.49 -16.02
N LYS A 96 8.52 -1.85 -14.77
CA LYS A 96 8.19 -3.15 -14.19
C LYS A 96 6.67 -3.38 -14.16
N LEU A 97 5.90 -2.41 -13.66
CA LEU A 97 4.44 -2.48 -13.61
C LEU A 97 3.83 -2.60 -15.02
N GLY A 98 4.28 -1.77 -15.97
CA GLY A 98 3.84 -1.84 -17.36
C GLY A 98 4.17 -3.17 -18.05
N ASN A 99 5.25 -3.84 -17.64
CA ASN A 99 5.60 -5.17 -18.14
C ASN A 99 4.75 -6.29 -17.51
N LEU A 100 4.21 -6.08 -16.30
CA LEU A 100 3.29 -7.04 -15.66
C LEU A 100 1.91 -7.06 -16.33
N SER A 101 1.41 -5.89 -16.74
CA SER A 101 0.13 -5.78 -17.45
C SER A 101 0.01 -4.48 -18.23
N LYS A 102 -0.71 -4.53 -19.35
CA LYS A 102 -1.03 -3.35 -20.16
C LYS A 102 -1.88 -2.34 -19.38
N ALA A 103 -2.66 -2.79 -18.39
CA ALA A 103 -3.47 -1.91 -17.55
C ALA A 103 -2.64 -0.87 -16.78
N PHE A 104 -1.36 -1.14 -16.51
CA PHE A 104 -0.44 -0.19 -15.87
C PHE A 104 0.29 0.71 -16.86
N LYS A 105 0.17 0.53 -18.18
CA LYS A 105 0.87 1.37 -19.18
C LYS A 105 0.18 2.73 -19.39
N THR A 106 -0.01 3.50 -18.32
CA THR A 106 -0.53 4.87 -18.41
C THR A 106 0.62 5.86 -18.65
N ALA A 107 0.36 6.91 -19.45
CA ALA A 107 1.38 7.89 -19.84
C ALA A 107 2.00 8.65 -18.65
N ASP A 108 1.28 8.71 -17.53
CA ASP A 108 1.66 9.43 -16.31
C ASP A 108 2.08 8.51 -15.15
N LEU A 109 2.29 7.20 -15.40
CA LEU A 109 2.60 6.24 -14.33
C LEU A 109 3.86 6.63 -13.54
N VAL A 110 4.91 7.13 -14.19
CA VAL A 110 6.14 7.58 -13.52
C VAL A 110 5.83 8.70 -12.52
N ILE A 111 4.99 9.66 -12.90
CA ILE A 111 4.56 10.77 -12.03
C ILE A 111 3.75 10.23 -10.86
N LYS A 112 2.87 9.26 -11.09
CA LYS A 112 2.09 8.62 -10.02
C LYS A 112 2.98 7.93 -9.00
N VAL A 113 3.98 7.19 -9.46
CA VAL A 113 4.95 6.53 -8.59
C VAL A 113 5.74 7.56 -7.77
N GLU A 114 6.24 8.63 -8.39
CA GLU A 114 6.95 9.70 -7.67
C GLU A 114 6.07 10.35 -6.59
N LYS A 115 4.81 10.67 -6.91
CA LYS A 115 3.91 11.28 -5.92
C LYS A 115 3.65 10.36 -4.72
N ILE A 116 3.48 9.06 -4.94
CA ILE A 116 3.33 8.10 -3.83
C ILE A 116 4.60 8.05 -2.99
N ARG A 117 5.77 8.05 -3.63
CA ARG A 117 7.07 8.10 -2.95
C ARG A 117 7.21 9.36 -2.10
N GLU A 118 7.03 10.54 -2.68
CA GLU A 118 7.15 11.84 -2.00
C GLU A 118 6.18 11.95 -0.81
N LYS A 119 4.91 11.59 -1.03
CA LYS A 119 3.88 11.69 0.01
C LYS A 119 4.02 10.63 1.10
N SER A 120 4.58 9.46 0.76
CA SER A 120 4.95 8.46 1.76
C SER A 120 6.12 8.94 2.61
N ILE A 121 7.16 9.53 2.00
CA ILE A 121 8.26 10.18 2.73
C ILE A 121 7.72 11.24 3.68
N GLN A 122 6.82 12.11 3.22
CA GLN A 122 6.15 13.09 4.06
C GLN A 122 5.41 12.45 5.24
N GLY A 123 4.69 11.35 5.01
CA GLY A 123 4.00 10.59 6.07
C GLY A 123 4.96 10.09 7.15
N TYR A 124 6.11 9.54 6.76
CA TYR A 124 7.14 9.07 7.71
C TYR A 124 7.87 10.23 8.43
N GLU A 125 8.15 11.32 7.74
CA GLU A 125 8.90 12.46 8.29
C GLU A 125 8.04 13.30 9.24
N THR A 126 6.77 13.52 8.90
CA THR A 126 5.88 14.48 9.58
C THR A 126 4.74 13.84 10.36
N GLY A 127 4.44 12.55 10.12
CA GLY A 127 3.23 11.89 10.63
C GLY A 127 1.96 12.25 9.87
N ASN A 128 2.01 13.19 8.92
CA ASN A 128 0.85 13.59 8.12
C ASN A 128 0.69 12.70 6.88
N TRP A 129 -0.20 11.71 6.97
CA TRP A 129 -0.54 10.80 5.87
C TRP A 129 -1.66 11.31 4.97
N GLY A 130 -2.31 12.41 5.33
CA GLY A 130 -3.42 13.00 4.59
C GLY A 130 -3.11 13.23 3.09
N PRO A 131 -1.96 13.84 2.74
CA PRO A 131 -1.58 14.05 1.34
C PRO A 131 -1.52 12.77 0.50
N LEU A 132 -1.07 11.66 1.09
CA LEU A 132 -0.98 10.36 0.44
C LEU A 132 -2.37 9.74 0.23
N MET A 133 -3.24 9.80 1.24
CA MET A 133 -4.61 9.31 1.13
C MET A 133 -5.40 10.09 0.06
N LEU A 134 -5.28 11.43 0.06
CA LEU A 134 -5.92 12.29 -0.94
C LEU A 134 -5.41 12.03 -2.35
N GLU A 135 -4.13 11.69 -2.54
CA GLU A 135 -3.61 11.39 -3.89
C GLU A 135 -4.33 10.20 -4.52
N VAL A 136 -4.47 9.09 -3.77
CA VAL A 136 -5.11 7.87 -4.30
C VAL A 136 -6.61 8.08 -4.51
N GLU A 137 -7.30 8.78 -3.60
CA GLU A 137 -8.70 9.14 -3.83
C GLU A 137 -8.85 10.02 -5.08
N SER A 138 -7.99 11.03 -5.24
CA SER A 138 -8.03 11.92 -6.40
C SER A 138 -7.82 11.18 -7.72
N TRP A 139 -7.01 10.12 -7.74
CA TRP A 139 -6.82 9.28 -8.91
C TRP A 139 -8.11 8.58 -9.31
N VAL A 140 -8.78 7.94 -8.34
CA VAL A 140 -10.01 7.21 -8.59
C VAL A 140 -11.13 8.17 -9.04
N ILE A 141 -11.25 9.33 -8.38
CA ILE A 141 -12.20 10.39 -8.80
C ILE A 141 -11.91 10.87 -10.22
N SER A 142 -10.63 10.98 -10.60
CA SER A 142 -10.21 11.38 -11.94
C SER A 142 -10.34 10.26 -12.99
N GLY A 143 -10.93 9.12 -12.63
CA GLY A 143 -11.24 8.02 -13.56
C GLY A 143 -10.14 6.98 -13.72
N ILE A 144 -9.15 6.93 -12.83
CA ILE A 144 -8.19 5.81 -12.77
C ILE A 144 -8.89 4.61 -12.15
N ALA A 145 -8.78 3.45 -12.79
CA ALA A 145 -9.37 2.23 -12.27
C ALA A 145 -8.77 1.86 -10.91
N VAL A 146 -9.62 1.40 -9.99
CA VAL A 146 -9.22 1.03 -8.62
C VAL A 146 -8.09 0.00 -8.64
N GLY A 147 -8.15 -1.00 -9.52
CA GLY A 147 -7.09 -1.99 -9.67
C GLY A 147 -5.73 -1.37 -10.02
N VAL A 148 -5.70 -0.35 -10.88
CA VAL A 148 -4.45 0.35 -11.20
C VAL A 148 -3.91 1.07 -9.98
N ALA A 149 -4.74 1.85 -9.28
CA ALA A 149 -4.31 2.59 -8.09
C ALA A 149 -3.80 1.65 -6.97
N MET A 150 -4.55 0.59 -6.68
CA MET A 150 -4.21 -0.39 -5.64
C MET A 150 -3.00 -1.25 -6.02
N GLY A 151 -2.86 -1.62 -7.30
CA GLY A 151 -1.70 -2.37 -7.79
C GLY A 151 -0.41 -1.57 -7.71
N ILE A 152 -0.44 -0.27 -8.09
CA ILE A 152 0.70 0.64 -7.93
C ILE A 152 1.09 0.71 -6.45
N PHE A 153 0.13 0.97 -5.58
CA PHE A 153 0.43 1.11 -4.15
C PHE A 153 0.96 -0.19 -3.54
N GLY A 154 0.33 -1.33 -3.84
CA GLY A 154 0.77 -2.64 -3.34
C GLY A 154 2.21 -2.98 -3.78
N ALA A 155 2.57 -2.68 -5.02
CA ALA A 155 3.94 -2.89 -5.51
C ALA A 155 4.96 -2.01 -4.78
N LEU A 156 4.61 -0.75 -4.51
CA LEU A 156 5.48 0.20 -3.81
C LEU A 156 5.64 -0.15 -2.33
N ALA A 157 4.54 -0.50 -1.65
CA ALA A 157 4.56 -0.98 -0.28
C ALA A 157 5.44 -2.24 -0.14
N SER A 158 5.29 -3.19 -1.08
CA SER A 158 6.17 -4.37 -1.13
C SER A 158 7.62 -3.99 -1.34
N PHE A 159 7.94 -3.12 -2.29
CA PHE A 159 9.32 -2.70 -2.59
C PHE A 159 10.02 -2.17 -1.34
N VAL A 160 9.37 -1.25 -0.62
CA VAL A 160 9.93 -0.62 0.58
C VAL A 160 10.10 -1.65 1.69
N ALA A 161 9.08 -2.44 1.98
CA ALA A 161 9.14 -3.46 3.02
C ALA A 161 10.17 -4.56 2.72
N THR A 162 10.53 -4.80 1.45
CA THR A 162 11.55 -5.79 1.07
C THR A 162 12.88 -5.18 0.64
N THR A 163 13.12 -3.90 0.93
CA THR A 163 14.38 -3.24 0.58
C THR A 163 15.55 -3.90 1.31
N VAL A 164 16.59 -4.28 0.56
CA VAL A 164 17.78 -4.94 1.11
C VAL A 164 18.47 -4.01 2.11
N GLY A 165 18.84 -4.57 3.27
CA GLY A 165 19.51 -3.82 4.34
C GLY A 165 18.56 -3.04 5.26
N LEU A 166 17.25 -3.13 5.06
CA LEU A 166 16.27 -2.54 5.97
C LEU A 166 16.27 -3.32 7.31
N PRO A 167 16.43 -2.65 8.47
CA PRO A 167 16.30 -3.31 9.77
C PRO A 167 14.95 -4.01 9.94
N ILE A 168 14.90 -5.13 10.67
CA ILE A 168 13.66 -5.91 10.86
C ILE A 168 12.54 -5.07 11.49
N THR A 169 12.88 -4.16 12.40
CA THR A 169 11.94 -3.22 13.03
C THR A 169 11.34 -2.26 12.00
N ALA A 170 12.19 -1.63 11.17
CA ALA A 170 11.78 -0.76 10.07
C ALA A 170 10.93 -1.50 9.01
N LEU A 171 11.33 -2.73 8.66
CA LEU A 171 10.57 -3.62 7.77
C LEU A 171 9.18 -3.91 8.34
N THR A 172 9.10 -4.21 9.64
CA THR A 172 7.83 -4.49 10.33
C THR A 172 6.91 -3.29 10.29
N ILE A 173 7.44 -2.10 10.60
CA ILE A 173 6.70 -0.83 10.52
C ILE A 173 6.21 -0.57 9.09
N ALA A 174 7.10 -0.67 8.11
CA ALA A 174 6.76 -0.43 6.71
C ALA A 174 5.71 -1.42 6.18
N GLY A 175 5.83 -2.70 6.54
CA GLY A 175 4.86 -3.74 6.19
C GLY A 175 3.49 -3.47 6.81
N ILE A 176 3.43 -3.15 8.10
CA ILE A 176 2.17 -2.85 8.80
C ILE A 176 1.51 -1.59 8.22
N ILE A 177 2.26 -0.50 8.01
CA ILE A 177 1.69 0.74 7.44
C ILE A 177 1.23 0.50 6.00
N GLY A 178 2.02 -0.21 5.19
CA GLY A 178 1.69 -0.53 3.81
C GLY A 178 0.38 -1.33 3.69
N ILE A 179 0.24 -2.43 4.45
CA ILE A 179 -1.00 -3.22 4.39
C ILE A 179 -2.20 -2.47 4.99
N SER A 180 -1.98 -1.65 6.01
CA SER A 180 -3.02 -0.83 6.65
C SER A 180 -3.57 0.24 5.72
N TYR A 181 -2.72 0.84 4.90
CA TYR A 181 -3.14 1.81 3.89
C TYR A 181 -4.09 1.16 2.88
N LEU A 182 -3.73 -0.02 2.34
CA LEU A 182 -4.60 -0.78 1.43
C LEU A 182 -5.93 -1.13 2.09
N ALA A 183 -5.88 -1.69 3.31
CA ALA A 183 -7.07 -2.06 4.08
C ALA A 183 -8.00 -0.86 4.32
N SER A 184 -7.44 0.31 4.61
CA SER A 184 -8.21 1.52 4.92
C SER A 184 -9.15 1.95 3.79
N PHE A 185 -8.74 1.76 2.53
CA PHE A 185 -9.57 2.06 1.36
C PHE A 185 -10.58 0.96 1.01
N ILE A 186 -10.49 -0.21 1.65
CA ILE A 186 -11.32 -1.38 1.36
C ILE A 186 -12.38 -1.57 2.44
N ASP A 187 -11.96 -1.82 3.69
CA ASP A 187 -12.84 -2.19 4.80
C ASP A 187 -12.16 -1.90 6.14
N ASP A 188 -12.84 -1.19 7.04
CA ASP A 188 -12.31 -0.85 8.37
C ASP A 188 -12.17 -2.06 9.29
N LYS A 189 -12.93 -3.13 9.06
CA LYS A 189 -12.82 -4.37 9.82
C LYS A 189 -11.49 -5.06 9.59
N ILE A 190 -10.94 -4.96 8.38
CA ILE A 190 -9.61 -5.48 8.07
C ILE A 190 -8.55 -4.67 8.81
N VAL A 191 -8.74 -3.36 8.94
CA VAL A 191 -7.86 -2.50 9.74
C VAL A 191 -7.91 -2.88 11.23
N ASP A 192 -9.10 -3.13 11.78
CA ASP A 192 -9.23 -3.62 13.15
C ASP A 192 -8.51 -4.97 13.34
N LYS A 193 -8.60 -5.86 12.36
CA LYS A 193 -7.88 -7.14 12.35
C LYS A 193 -6.37 -6.94 12.35
N ILE A 194 -5.83 -6.05 11.52
CA ILE A 194 -4.40 -5.70 11.54
C ILE A 194 -3.99 -5.21 12.93
N ASN A 195 -4.79 -4.31 13.50
CA ASN A 195 -4.53 -3.68 14.79
C ASN A 195 -4.49 -4.68 15.95
N ASN A 196 -5.35 -5.69 15.92
CA ASN A 196 -5.52 -6.64 17.01
C ASN A 196 -4.67 -7.90 16.85
N GLU A 197 -4.37 -8.30 15.61
CA GLU A 197 -3.75 -9.60 15.34
C GLU A 197 -2.29 -9.51 14.90
N ILE A 198 -1.88 -8.41 14.25
CA ILE A 198 -0.53 -8.23 13.69
C ILE A 198 0.29 -7.31 14.58
N ILE A 199 -0.28 -6.17 15.01
CA ILE A 199 0.38 -5.26 15.93
C ILE A 199 0.36 -5.90 17.31
N ARG A 200 1.54 -6.29 17.81
CA ARG A 200 1.64 -6.86 19.16
C ARG A 200 1.28 -5.78 20.19
N PRO A 201 0.47 -6.10 21.22
CA PRO A 201 0.25 -5.16 22.32
C PRO A 201 1.59 -4.76 22.94
N ALA A 202 1.76 -3.48 23.24
CA ALA A 202 2.83 -3.04 24.14
C ALA A 202 2.50 -3.56 25.54
N HIS A 203 3.13 -4.67 25.95
CA HIS A 203 3.13 -5.14 27.32
C HIS A 203 4.20 -4.42 28.13
#